data_AF-A0A059C600-F1
#
_entry.id   AF-A0A059C600-F1
#
_cell.length_a   1.000
_cell.length_b   1.000
_cell.length_c   1.000
_cell.angle_alpha   90.00
_cell.angle_beta   90.00
_cell.angle_gamma   90.00
#
_symmetry.space_group_name_H-M   'P 1'
#
loop_
_entity.id
_entity.type
_entity.pdbx_description
1 polymer ?
#
loop_
_entity_poly.entity_id
_entity_poly.type
_entity_poly.pdbx_seq_one_letter_code
_entity_poly.pdbx_strand_id
1 'polypeptide(L)'
;AGVKVEETAKYLQIYRSREVGQSYVTSVWTTLVATAHALYLMILLRPEVILCNGPGTCIPLCAIAFLFKVLGIRWSSIFYMESIARVKRLSLSGLLLYKLQVADQFFVQWPELQRKYPRAEYVGCLM
;
A
#
# COMPACT_ATOMS: atom_id res chain seq x y z
N ALA A 1 19.79 -13.99 -28.28
CA ALA A 1 18.56 -14.70 -27.89
C ALA A 1 17.72 -13.72 -27.07
N GLY A 2 16.71 -13.10 -27.70
CA GLY A 2 15.81 -12.17 -27.01
C GLY A 2 14.77 -12.98 -26.24
N VAL A 3 14.85 -12.93 -24.91
CA VAL A 3 13.81 -13.50 -24.05
C VAL A 3 12.54 -12.68 -24.29
N LYS A 4 11.57 -13.26 -25.01
CA LYS A 4 10.18 -12.78 -25.01
C LYS A 4 9.66 -12.98 -23.60
N VAL A 5 9.67 -11.92 -22.80
CA VAL A 5 8.87 -11.87 -21.58
C VAL A 5 7.42 -11.79 -22.05
N GLU A 6 6.72 -12.93 -22.05
CA GLU A 6 5.27 -12.92 -22.13
C GLU A 6 4.74 -12.13 -20.91
N GLU A 7 4.15 -10.97 -21.16
CA GLU A 7 3.45 -10.18 -20.15
C GLU A 7 2.20 -10.93 -19.69
N THR A 8 2.35 -11.82 -18.71
CA THR A 8 1.21 -12.42 -18.02
C THR A 8 0.71 -11.46 -16.94
N ALA A 9 0.37 -10.22 -17.31
CA ALA A 9 -0.22 -9.26 -16.40
C ALA A 9 -1.67 -9.67 -16.10
N LYS A 10 -1.93 -10.15 -14.88
CA LYS A 10 -3.28 -10.50 -14.42
C LYS A 10 -3.89 -9.32 -13.66
N TYR A 11 -4.89 -8.70 -14.25
CA TYR A 11 -5.63 -7.60 -13.62
C TYR A 11 -6.79 -8.16 -12.79
N LEU A 12 -6.83 -7.77 -11.52
CA LEU A 12 -7.92 -8.12 -10.60
C LEU A 12 -8.48 -6.84 -9.99
N GLN A 13 -9.81 -6.77 -9.96
CA GLN A 13 -10.49 -5.63 -9.36
C GLN A 13 -10.65 -5.85 -7.85
N ILE A 14 -10.32 -4.83 -7.08
CA ILE A 14 -10.51 -4.80 -5.63
C ILE A 14 -11.56 -3.74 -5.29
N TYR A 15 -12.41 -4.02 -4.31
CA TYR A 15 -13.38 -3.05 -3.81
C TYR A 15 -12.68 -1.83 -3.20
N ARG A 16 -13.19 -0.63 -3.49
CA ARG A 16 -12.73 0.58 -2.81
C ARG A 16 -13.17 0.56 -1.35
N SER A 17 -12.26 0.89 -0.45
CA SER A 17 -12.55 0.99 0.99
C SER A 17 -13.48 2.16 1.32
N ARG A 18 -13.42 3.25 0.52
CA ARG A 18 -14.24 4.44 0.70
C ARG A 18 -14.52 5.13 -0.64
N GLU A 19 -15.76 5.56 -0.85
CA GLU A 19 -16.14 6.43 -1.97
C GLU A 19 -15.97 7.92 -1.61
N VAL A 20 -15.72 8.75 -2.63
CA VAL A 20 -15.47 10.19 -2.43
C VAL A 20 -16.75 10.85 -1.87
N GLY A 21 -16.65 11.46 -0.67
CA GLY A 21 -17.78 12.10 0.01
C GLY A 21 -18.57 11.21 0.98
N GLN A 22 -18.17 9.95 1.17
CA GLN A 22 -18.83 9.03 2.10
C GLN A 22 -18.56 9.38 3.58
N SER A 23 -19.58 9.24 4.43
CA SER A 23 -19.47 9.44 5.89
C SER A 23 -18.44 8.48 6.50
N TYR A 24 -17.68 8.95 7.50
CA TYR A 24 -16.65 8.15 8.17
C TYR A 24 -17.20 6.84 8.77
N VAL A 25 -18.44 6.84 9.27
CA VAL A 25 -19.06 5.66 9.89
C VAL A 25 -19.39 4.59 8.83
N THR A 26 -20.03 4.98 7.73
CA THR A 26 -20.32 4.04 6.63
C THR A 26 -19.05 3.59 5.90
N SER A 27 -18.00 4.41 5.94
CA SER A 27 -16.67 4.08 5.41
C SER A 27 -16.02 2.92 6.17
N VAL A 28 -16.28 2.77 7.49
CA VAL A 28 -15.75 1.63 8.26
C VAL A 28 -16.32 0.33 7.72
N TRP A 29 -17.63 0.28 7.48
CA TRP A 29 -18.30 -0.92 6.95
C TRP A 29 -17.77 -1.31 5.56
N THR A 30 -17.69 -0.35 4.63
CA THR A 30 -17.15 -0.61 3.29
C THR A 30 -15.67 -0.99 3.34
N THR A 31 -14.91 -0.45 4.31
CA THR A 31 -13.52 -0.86 4.53
C THR A 31 -13.44 -2.31 5.01
N LEU A 32 -14.30 -2.76 5.92
CA LEU A 32 -14.33 -4.15 6.38
C LEU A 32 -14.65 -5.13 5.24
N VAL A 33 -15.64 -4.81 4.42
CA VAL A 33 -15.99 -5.63 3.24
C VAL A 33 -14.82 -5.68 2.25
N ALA A 34 -14.20 -4.53 1.96
CA ALA A 34 -13.01 -4.48 1.12
C ALA A 34 -11.83 -5.27 1.72
N THR A 35 -11.71 -5.28 3.05
CA THR A 35 -10.67 -6.04 3.77
C THR A 35 -10.89 -7.55 3.64
N ALA A 36 -12.12 -8.04 3.80
CA ALA A 36 -12.43 -9.46 3.60
C ALA A 36 -12.12 -9.91 2.16
N HIS A 37 -12.48 -9.09 1.16
CA HIS A 37 -12.14 -9.36 -0.23
C HIS A 37 -10.63 -9.32 -0.49
N ALA A 38 -9.92 -8.35 0.08
CA ALA A 38 -8.46 -8.25 -0.01
C ALA A 38 -7.77 -9.47 0.61
N LEU A 39 -8.29 -9.98 1.73
CA LEU A 39 -7.77 -11.16 2.41
C LEU A 39 -7.90 -12.40 1.53
N TYR A 40 -9.07 -12.59 0.92
CA TYR A 40 -9.30 -13.67 -0.03
C TYR A 40 -8.30 -13.61 -1.21
N LEU A 41 -8.13 -12.43 -1.82
CA LEU A 41 -7.17 -12.24 -2.91
C LEU A 41 -5.72 -12.48 -2.47
N MET A 42 -5.33 -12.03 -1.28
CA MET A 42 -4.00 -12.25 -0.74
C MET A 42 -3.68 -13.73 -0.54
N ILE A 43 -4.64 -14.52 -0.05
CA ILE A 43 -4.44 -15.97 0.16
C ILE A 43 -4.38 -16.71 -1.17
N LEU A 44 -5.17 -16.29 -2.15
CA LEU A 44 -5.23 -16.89 -3.48
C LEU A 44 -3.98 -16.60 -4.32
N LEU A 45 -3.52 -15.35 -4.32
CA LEU A 45 -2.40 -14.90 -5.16
C LEU A 45 -1.04 -15.09 -4.49
N ARG A 46 -0.97 -15.06 -3.15
CA ARG A 46 0.27 -15.18 -2.36
C ARG A 46 1.38 -14.25 -2.86
N PRO A 47 1.15 -12.92 -2.93
CA PRO A 47 2.12 -12.01 -3.51
C PRO A 47 3.41 -11.95 -2.67
N GLU A 48 4.56 -12.12 -3.31
CA GLU A 48 5.87 -11.97 -2.65
C GLU A 48 6.19 -10.50 -2.34
N VAL A 49 5.69 -9.61 -3.18
CA VAL A 49 5.91 -8.16 -3.09
C VAL A 49 4.59 -7.44 -3.26
N ILE A 50 4.30 -6.52 -2.34
CA ILE A 50 3.16 -5.62 -2.40
C ILE A 50 3.72 -4.22 -2.62
N LEU A 51 3.50 -3.69 -3.82
CA LEU A 51 3.87 -2.33 -4.17
C LEU A 51 2.60 -1.48 -4.20
N CYS A 52 2.54 -0.46 -3.36
CA CYS A 52 1.35 0.37 -3.22
C CYS A 52 1.69 1.85 -3.08
N ASN A 53 0.81 2.68 -3.63
CA ASN A 53 0.79 4.11 -3.38
C ASN A 53 -0.42 4.47 -2.50
N GLY A 54 -0.60 5.76 -2.19
CA GLY A 54 -1.48 6.21 -1.11
C GLY A 54 -3.01 6.13 -1.19
N PRO A 55 -3.77 5.58 -2.18
CA PRO A 55 -5.21 5.48 -2.02
C PRO A 55 -5.60 4.63 -0.81
N GLY A 56 -6.70 4.99 -0.12
CA GLY A 56 -7.14 4.30 1.10
C GLY A 56 -7.36 2.78 0.94
N THR A 57 -7.59 2.30 -0.27
CA THR A 57 -7.71 0.87 -0.61
C THR A 57 -6.42 0.07 -0.36
N CYS A 58 -5.25 0.72 -0.34
CA CYS A 58 -3.99 0.04 -0.02
C CYS A 58 -3.87 -0.33 1.46
N ILE A 59 -4.60 0.37 2.35
CA ILE A 59 -4.48 0.19 3.80
C ILE A 59 -4.91 -1.23 4.22
N PRO A 60 -6.08 -1.77 3.80
CA PRO A 60 -6.44 -3.14 4.11
C PRO A 60 -5.41 -4.18 3.65
N LEU A 61 -4.91 -4.05 2.42
CA LEU A 61 -3.90 -4.98 1.87
C LEU A 61 -2.63 -4.99 2.72
N CYS A 62 -2.12 -3.80 3.04
CA CYS A 62 -0.92 -3.68 3.86
C CYS A 62 -1.15 -4.18 5.28
N ALA A 63 -2.33 -3.90 5.87
CA ALA A 63 -2.68 -4.36 7.21
C ALA A 63 -2.79 -5.89 7.29
N ILE A 64 -3.36 -6.54 6.27
CA ILE A 64 -3.43 -8.01 6.18
C ILE A 64 -2.04 -8.61 6.03
N ALA A 65 -1.22 -8.06 5.14
CA ALA A 65 0.15 -8.53 4.95
C ALA A 65 1.00 -8.38 6.23
N PHE A 66 0.81 -7.28 6.96
CA PHE A 66 1.42 -7.09 8.27
C PHE A 66 0.89 -8.08 9.32
N LEU A 67 -0.41 -8.34 9.36
CA LEU A 67 -0.98 -9.36 10.23
C LEU A 67 -0.38 -10.74 9.96
N PHE A 68 -0.24 -11.13 8.69
CA PHE A 68 0.43 -12.38 8.32
C PHE A 68 1.88 -12.42 8.79
N LYS A 69 2.61 -11.30 8.66
CA LYS A 69 3.98 -11.18 9.17
C LYS A 69 4.06 -11.35 10.69
N VAL A 70 3.10 -10.79 11.44
CA VAL A 70 3.00 -10.96 12.90
C VAL A 70 2.66 -12.41 13.28
N LEU A 71 1.84 -13.10 12.49
CA LEU A 71 1.50 -14.52 12.66
C LEU A 71 2.62 -15.48 12.21
N GLY A 72 3.79 -14.98 11.82
CA GLY A 72 4.96 -15.78 11.41
C GLY A 72 4.97 -16.16 9.93
N ILE A 73 3.98 -15.74 9.15
CA ILE A 73 3.88 -16.00 7.71
C ILE A 73 4.55 -14.85 6.96
N ARG A 74 5.86 -14.97 6.74
CA ARG A 74 6.70 -13.94 6.08
C ARG A 74 6.83 -14.12 4.58
N TRP A 75 5.71 -14.22 3.88
CA TRP A 75 5.72 -14.38 2.43
C TRP A 75 5.67 -13.07 1.63
N SER A 76 5.31 -11.94 2.23
CA SER A 76 5.07 -10.68 1.52
C SER A 76 5.93 -9.56 2.09
N SER A 77 6.58 -8.81 1.20
CA SER A 77 7.29 -7.57 1.52
C SER A 77 6.49 -6.37 1.03
N ILE A 78 6.30 -5.37 1.89
CA ILE A 78 5.46 -4.21 1.62
C ILE A 78 6.33 -3.00 1.29
N PHE A 79 6.24 -2.54 0.05
CA PHE A 79 6.92 -1.34 -0.43
C PHE A 79 5.87 -0.25 -0.68
N TYR A 80 5.94 0.79 0.14
CA TYR A 80 5.04 1.92 0.01
C TYR A 80 5.75 3.07 -0.69
N MET A 81 5.15 3.59 -1.75
CA MET A 81 5.64 4.78 -2.46
C MET A 81 4.64 5.93 -2.33
N GLU A 82 5.05 7.00 -1.68
CA GLU A 82 4.19 8.18 -1.56
C GLU A 82 3.98 8.86 -2.92
N SER A 83 2.79 9.40 -3.11
CA SER A 83 2.40 10.08 -4.34
C SER A 83 3.26 11.32 -4.59
N ILE A 84 3.70 11.51 -5.84
CA ILE A 84 4.49 12.66 -6.28
C ILE A 84 3.80 14.00 -5.98
N ALA A 85 2.46 14.03 -6.00
CA ALA A 85 1.69 15.24 -5.71
C ALA A 85 1.83 15.71 -4.25
N ARG A 86 2.37 14.88 -3.36
CA ARG A 86 2.57 15.18 -1.94
C ARG A 86 3.98 15.73 -1.71
N VAL A 87 4.12 17.05 -1.84
CA VAL A 87 5.41 17.74 -1.62
C VAL A 87 5.64 18.07 -0.14
N LYS A 88 4.62 18.60 0.55
CA LYS A 88 4.78 19.20 1.90
C LYS A 88 4.43 18.26 3.06
N ARG A 89 3.53 17.29 2.84
CA ARG A 89 2.97 16.41 3.88
C ARG A 89 2.60 15.06 3.28
N LEU A 90 2.81 13.98 4.02
CA LEU A 90 2.34 12.64 3.64
C LEU A 90 0.82 12.61 3.42
N SER A 91 0.36 11.69 2.60
CA SER A 91 -1.06 11.34 2.50
C SER A 91 -1.56 10.78 3.84
N LEU A 92 -2.88 10.76 4.07
CA LEU A 92 -3.41 10.17 5.31
C LEU A 92 -3.05 8.67 5.41
N SER A 93 -3.13 7.95 4.29
CA SER A 93 -2.72 6.55 4.20
C SER A 93 -1.22 6.39 4.44
N GLY A 94 -0.38 7.22 3.81
CA GLY A 94 1.06 7.20 4.00
C GLY A 94 1.46 7.53 5.43
N LEU A 95 0.79 8.51 6.05
CA LEU A 95 1.00 8.85 7.46
C LEU A 95 0.61 7.70 8.39
N LEU A 96 -0.49 7.00 8.11
CA LEU A 96 -0.95 5.85 8.89
C LEU A 96 0.05 4.69 8.75
N LEU A 97 0.43 4.32 7.53
CA LEU A 97 1.40 3.25 7.26
C LEU A 97 2.77 3.56 7.87
N TYR A 98 3.21 4.82 7.79
CA TYR A 98 4.44 5.29 8.42
C TYR A 98 4.36 5.15 9.94
N LYS A 99 3.28 5.63 10.58
CA LYS A 99 3.14 5.58 12.04
C LYS A 99 2.99 4.15 12.57
N LEU A 100 2.20 3.32 11.90
CA LEU A 100 1.96 1.93 12.29
C LEU A 100 3.13 0.99 11.93
N GLN A 101 4.15 1.48 11.22
CA GLN A 101 5.30 0.68 10.78
C GLN A 101 4.90 -0.58 10.01
N VAL A 102 3.87 -0.43 9.17
CA VAL A 102 3.29 -1.53 8.40
C VAL A 102 4.13 -1.81 7.15
N ALA A 103 4.69 -0.77 6.53
CA ALA A 103 5.54 -0.91 5.36
C ALA A 103 6.97 -1.28 5.77
N ASP A 104 7.58 -2.23 5.05
CA ASP A 104 8.99 -2.59 5.23
C ASP A 104 9.90 -1.49 4.69
N GLN A 105 9.55 -0.96 3.52
CA GLN A 105 10.21 0.17 2.91
C GLN A 105 9.20 1.27 2.58
N PHE A 106 9.57 2.50 2.92
CA PHE A 106 8.72 3.67 2.74
C PHE A 106 9.47 4.70 1.92
N PHE A 107 9.04 4.92 0.69
CA PHE A 107 9.68 5.81 -0.26
C PHE A 107 8.98 7.15 -0.37
N VAL A 108 9.78 8.22 -0.45
CA VAL A 108 9.33 9.59 -0.72
C VAL A 108 10.08 10.17 -1.91
N GLN A 109 9.39 11.01 -2.67
CA GLN A 109 9.93 11.61 -3.89
C GLN A 109 10.47 13.04 -3.68
N TRP A 110 10.35 13.57 -2.46
CA TRP A 110 10.77 14.93 -2.13
C TRP A 110 11.74 14.93 -0.93
N PRO A 111 12.89 15.62 -1.03
CA PRO A 111 13.87 15.65 0.05
C PRO A 111 13.33 16.35 1.31
N GLU A 112 12.41 17.31 1.13
CA GLU A 112 11.71 17.99 2.23
C GLU A 112 10.91 17.03 3.10
N LEU A 113 10.28 16.01 2.48
CA LEU A 113 9.57 14.96 3.21
C LEU A 113 10.54 14.06 3.97
N GLN A 114 11.66 13.68 3.36
CA GLN A 114 12.67 12.88 4.06
C GLN A 114 13.21 13.60 5.29
N ARG A 115 13.48 14.91 5.19
CA ARG A 115 13.91 15.72 6.36
C ARG A 115 12.89 15.70 7.49
N LYS A 116 11.59 15.67 7.16
CA LYS A 116 10.50 15.63 8.14
C LYS A 116 10.20 14.22 8.67
N TYR A 117 10.46 13.21 7.85
CA TYR A 117 10.18 11.80 8.11
C TYR A 117 11.45 10.99 7.86
N PRO A 118 12.40 10.95 8.82
CA PRO A 118 13.74 10.40 8.59
C PRO A 118 13.76 8.89 8.32
N ARG A 119 12.68 8.16 8.62
CA ARG A 119 12.55 6.74 8.27
C ARG A 119 12.08 6.54 6.82
N ALA A 120 11.67 7.60 6.14
CA ALA A 120 11.33 7.54 4.73
C ALA A 120 12.62 7.64 3.90
N GLU A 121 12.73 6.80 2.89
CA GLU A 121 13.84 6.79 1.96
C GLU A 121 13.52 7.69 0.76
N TYR A 122 14.41 8.65 0.50
CA TYR A 122 14.28 9.52 -0.66
C TYR A 122 14.84 8.83 -1.91
N VAL A 123 13.98 8.64 -2.91
CA VAL A 123 14.33 7.94 -4.16
C VAL A 123 14.33 8.86 -5.38
N GLY A 124 14.11 10.16 -5.18
CA GLY A 124 13.97 11.11 -6.28
C GLY A 124 12.63 11.05 -7.00
N CYS A 125 12.56 11.71 -8.16
CA CYS A 125 11.38 11.76 -9.00
C CYS A 125 11.34 10.49 -9.88
N LEU A 126 10.53 9.52 -9.49
CA LEU A 126 10.27 8.31 -10.27
C LEU A 126 9.12 8.62 -11.23
N MET A 127 9.47 8.89 -12.50
CA MET A 127 8.54 9.18 -13.60
C MET A 127 8.26 7.92 -14.42
#